data_AF-A0AAV6JSJ6-F1
#
_entry.id   AF-A0AAV6JSJ6-F1
#
_cell.length_a   1.000
_cell.length_b   1.000
_cell.length_c   1.000
_cell.angle_alpha   90.00
_cell.angle_beta   90.00
_cell.angle_gamma   90.00
#
_symmetry.space_group_name_H-M   'P 1'
#
loop_
_entity.id
_entity.type
_entity.pdbx_description
1 polymer ?
#
loop_
_entity_poly.entity_id
_entity_poly.type
_entity_poly.pdbx_seq_one_letter_code
_entity_poly.pdbx_strand_id
1 'polypeptide(L)'
;MDSGTVITRFVAPIYNATRDEFRNQVKGPFSSLGAFDTCFSPMNEDVAPAITLRFSGMDLVLPAENSLIHSSSGSLACLAMAAAPNNVNSVLNVIANLQQQNLRILFDTVNSRVGIARENCN
;
A
#
# COMPACT_ATOMS: atom_id res chain seq x y z
N MET A 1 4.87 -4.39 -10.56
CA MET A 1 4.76 -2.92 -10.58
C MET A 1 3.70 -2.59 -11.60
N ASP A 2 2.68 -1.83 -11.23
CA ASP A 2 1.59 -1.44 -12.12
C ASP A 2 1.20 0.02 -11.84
N SER A 3 1.22 0.87 -12.85
CA SER A 3 0.78 2.27 -12.74
C SER A 3 -0.69 2.46 -13.12
N GLY A 4 -1.34 1.45 -13.72
CA GLY A 4 -2.76 1.50 -14.09
C GLY A 4 -3.71 1.28 -12.91
N THR A 5 -3.24 0.63 -11.85
CA THR A 5 -3.98 0.45 -10.60
C THR A 5 -3.61 1.54 -9.59
N VAL A 6 -4.60 2.06 -8.85
CA VAL A 6 -4.38 3.11 -7.85
C VAL A 6 -3.68 2.58 -6.59
N ILE A 7 -4.21 1.52 -5.98
CA ILE A 7 -3.74 0.95 -4.70
C ILE A 7 -3.17 -0.45 -4.84
N THR A 8 -2.20 -0.77 -3.98
CA THR A 8 -1.54 -2.08 -3.97
C THR A 8 -2.54 -3.20 -3.72
N ARG A 9 -2.43 -4.27 -4.52
CA ARG A 9 -3.27 -5.46 -4.42
C ARG A 9 -2.42 -6.67 -4.07
N PHE A 10 -2.73 -7.31 -2.95
CA PHE A 10 -2.07 -8.55 -2.56
C PHE A 10 -3.00 -9.74 -2.72
N VAL A 11 -2.43 -10.92 -2.95
CA VAL A 11 -3.19 -12.16 -2.82
C VAL A 11 -3.77 -12.24 -1.40
N ALA A 12 -4.98 -12.81 -1.27
CA ALA A 12 -5.76 -12.75 -0.03
C ALA A 12 -4.98 -13.15 1.24
N PRO A 13 -4.14 -14.22 1.26
CA PRO A 13 -3.37 -14.57 2.45
C PRO A 13 -2.40 -13.46 2.90
N ILE A 14 -1.71 -12.82 1.95
CA ILE A 14 -0.76 -11.74 2.24
C ILE A 14 -1.51 -10.49 2.70
N TYR A 15 -2.58 -10.13 1.99
CA TYR A 15 -3.40 -8.99 2.38
C TYR A 15 -3.95 -9.14 3.79
N ASN A 16 -4.54 -10.30 4.11
CA ASN A 16 -5.15 -10.54 5.41
C ASN A 16 -4.11 -10.44 6.52
N ALA A 17 -2.92 -11.04 6.35
CA ALA A 17 -1.84 -10.94 7.33
C ALA A 17 -1.40 -9.47 7.57
N THR A 18 -1.18 -8.71 6.48
CA THR A 18 -0.81 -7.29 6.58
C THR A 18 -1.90 -6.46 7.25
N ARG A 19 -3.16 -6.66 6.84
CA ARG A 19 -4.32 -5.95 7.38
C ARG A 19 -4.51 -6.23 8.86
N ASP A 20 -4.45 -7.49 9.26
CA ASP A 20 -4.73 -7.91 10.62
C ASP A 20 -3.66 -7.38 11.59
N GLU A 21 -2.39 -7.40 11.17
CA GLU A 21 -1.29 -6.79 11.95
C GLU A 21 -1.40 -5.26 11.99
N PHE A 22 -1.71 -4.61 10.88
CA PHE A 22 -1.94 -3.16 10.86
C PHE A 22 -3.06 -2.76 11.84
N ARG A 23 -4.17 -3.51 11.84
CA ARG A 23 -5.30 -3.28 12.75
C ARG A 23 -4.93 -3.52 14.22
N ASN A 24 -4.14 -4.55 14.48
CA ASN A 24 -3.65 -4.89 15.83
C ASN A 24 -2.83 -3.75 16.44
N GLN A 25 -2.04 -3.04 15.61
CA GLN A 25 -1.24 -1.90 16.07
C GLN A 25 -2.07 -0.61 16.22
N VAL A 26 -2.94 -0.30 15.25
CA VAL A 26 -3.75 0.94 15.27
C VAL A 26 -4.87 0.92 16.32
N LYS A 27 -5.42 -0.25 16.65
CA LYS A 27 -6.43 -0.44 17.73
C LYS A 27 -7.65 0.48 17.63
N GLY A 28 -8.15 0.73 16.42
CA GLY A 28 -9.34 1.54 16.23
C GLY A 28 -10.65 0.75 16.31
N PRO A 29 -11.81 1.43 16.37
CA PRO A 29 -12.90 0.99 15.53
C PRO A 29 -12.49 1.18 14.06
N PHE A 30 -12.74 0.17 13.23
CA PHE A 30 -12.50 0.22 11.78
C PHE A 30 -13.83 0.24 11.02
N SER A 31 -13.86 0.96 9.92
CA SER A 31 -14.97 0.97 8.96
C SER A 31 -14.48 0.65 7.55
N SER A 32 -15.41 0.37 6.64
CA SER A 32 -15.12 0.10 5.23
C SER A 32 -15.65 1.21 4.34
N LEU A 33 -14.93 1.52 3.27
CA LEU A 33 -15.31 2.48 2.24
C LEU A 33 -14.89 1.94 0.86
N GLY A 34 -15.85 1.49 0.05
CA GLY A 34 -15.57 0.96 -1.29
C GLY A 34 -14.61 -0.24 -1.24
N ALA A 35 -13.42 -0.10 -1.83
CA ALA A 35 -12.39 -1.13 -1.86
C ALA A 35 -11.54 -1.23 -0.58
N PHE A 36 -11.70 -0.27 0.34
CA PHE A 36 -10.95 -0.20 1.59
C PHE A 36 -11.76 -0.82 2.72
N ASP A 37 -11.20 -1.81 3.41
CA ASP A 37 -11.87 -2.43 4.57
C ASP A 37 -11.35 -1.91 5.92
N THR A 38 -10.25 -1.15 5.92
CA THR A 38 -9.53 -0.68 7.10
C THR A 38 -9.42 0.84 7.05
N CYS A 39 -10.53 1.50 7.32
CA CYS A 39 -10.61 2.95 7.50
C CYS A 39 -10.78 3.31 8.97
N PHE A 40 -10.17 4.40 9.40
CA PHE A 40 -10.11 4.84 10.79
C PHE A 40 -10.04 6.37 10.89
N SER A 41 -10.16 6.90 12.12
CA SER A 41 -10.06 8.34 12.38
C SER A 41 -8.64 8.85 12.06
N PRO A 42 -8.49 9.96 11.32
CA PRO A 42 -7.19 10.62 11.09
C PRO A 42 -6.38 10.90 12.36
N MET A 43 -7.05 11.03 13.52
CA MET A 43 -6.38 11.18 14.81
C MET A 43 -5.50 9.99 15.22
N ASN A 44 -5.70 8.82 14.61
CA ASN A 44 -4.90 7.63 14.86
C ASN A 44 -3.83 7.40 13.77
N GLU A 45 -3.57 8.37 12.88
CA GLU A 45 -2.51 8.24 11.87
C GLU A 45 -1.11 8.20 12.50
N ASP A 46 -0.88 8.94 13.59
CA ASP A 46 0.40 8.96 14.30
C ASP A 46 0.77 7.59 14.91
N VAL A 47 -0.22 6.73 15.14
CA VAL A 47 -0.01 5.36 15.63
C VAL A 47 -0.09 4.30 14.52
N ALA A 48 -0.29 4.72 13.27
CA ALA A 48 -0.28 3.80 12.13
C ALA A 48 1.13 3.27 11.89
N PRO A 49 1.33 1.94 11.79
CA PRO A 49 2.67 1.41 11.59
C PRO A 49 3.17 1.71 10.18
N ALA A 50 4.48 1.93 10.07
CA ALA A 50 5.13 2.02 8.78
C ALA A 50 5.01 0.69 8.02
N ILE A 51 4.65 0.76 6.74
CA ILE A 51 4.66 -0.42 5.87
C ILE A 51 6.01 -0.50 5.15
N THR A 52 6.69 -1.63 5.29
CA THR A 52 7.98 -1.87 4.63
C THR A 52 7.86 -3.01 3.63
N LEU A 53 8.21 -2.75 2.37
CA LEU A 53 8.36 -3.78 1.35
C LEU A 53 9.83 -4.23 1.34
N ARG A 54 10.07 -5.45 1.82
CA ARG A 54 11.40 -6.05 1.86
C ARG A 54 11.71 -6.79 0.56
N PHE A 55 12.73 -6.32 -0.14
CA PHE A 55 13.27 -6.96 -1.34
C PHE A 55 14.65 -7.56 -1.05
N SER A 56 15.12 -8.41 -1.96
CA SER A 56 16.50 -8.88 -1.91
C SER A 56 17.47 -7.70 -2.10
N GLY A 57 18.12 -7.28 -1.01
CA GLY A 57 19.12 -6.21 -1.03
C GLY A 57 18.60 -4.80 -0.73
N MET A 58 17.30 -4.61 -0.48
CA MET A 58 16.79 -3.33 0.02
C MET A 58 15.47 -3.47 0.80
N ASP A 59 15.30 -2.62 1.80
CA ASP A 59 14.01 -2.38 2.45
C ASP A 59 13.45 -1.05 1.94
N LEU A 60 12.27 -1.10 1.31
CA LEU A 60 11.53 0.09 0.91
C LEU A 60 10.49 0.39 1.99
N VAL A 61 10.85 1.29 2.91
CA VAL A 61 9.90 1.85 3.87
C VAL A 61 9.00 2.82 3.13
N LEU A 62 7.70 2.55 3.09
CA LEU A 62 6.72 3.44 2.49
C LEU A 62 6.41 4.60 3.46
N PRO A 63 6.42 5.86 3.01
CA PRO A 63 5.84 6.96 3.75
C PRO A 63 4.36 6.76 4.03
N ALA A 64 3.82 7.57 4.94
CA ALA A 64 2.41 7.56 5.28
C ALA A 64 1.54 7.86 4.05
N GLU A 65 1.92 8.84 3.23
CA GLU A 65 1.20 9.22 2.01
C GLU A 65 1.16 8.13 0.93
N ASN A 66 2.06 7.14 1.00
CA ASN A 66 2.05 5.97 0.11
C ASN A 66 1.40 4.75 0.76
N SER A 67 1.07 4.79 2.06
CA SER A 67 0.48 3.68 2.82
C SER A 67 -0.97 3.94 3.21
N LEU A 68 -1.37 5.21 3.31
CA LEU A 68 -2.69 5.66 3.67
C LEU A 68 -3.30 6.49 2.55
N ILE A 69 -4.63 6.46 2.46
CA ILE A 69 -5.40 7.30 1.55
C ILE A 69 -6.57 7.93 2.31
N HIS A 70 -6.80 9.22 2.07
CA HIS A 70 -7.84 9.99 2.74
C HIS A 70 -9.10 10.06 1.89
N SER A 71 -10.25 9.89 2.55
CA SER A 71 -11.55 10.02 1.88
C SER A 71 -11.77 11.47 1.41
N SER A 72 -12.24 11.63 0.17
CA SER A 72 -12.62 12.95 -0.36
C SER A 72 -13.97 13.46 0.15
N SER A 73 -14.79 12.58 0.73
CA SER A 73 -16.17 12.88 1.17
C SER A 73 -16.35 12.88 2.69
N GLY A 74 -15.29 12.66 3.47
CA GLY A 74 -15.37 12.61 4.94
C GLY A 74 -13.99 12.61 5.60
N SER A 75 -13.97 12.55 6.93
CA SER A 75 -12.74 12.57 7.74
C SER A 75 -12.27 11.16 8.10
N LEU A 76 -11.92 10.36 7.09
CA LEU A 76 -11.37 9.01 7.29
C LEU A 76 -10.03 8.88 6.55
N ALA A 77 -9.08 8.25 7.22
CA ALA A 77 -7.89 7.68 6.61
C ALA A 77 -8.08 6.18 6.45
N CYS A 78 -7.63 5.61 5.34
CA CYS A 78 -7.77 4.19 5.03
C CYS A 78 -6.42 3.59 4.66
N LEU A 79 -6.17 2.33 5.05
CA LEU A 79 -5.03 1.57 4.55
C LEU A 79 -5.14 1.45 3.01
N ALA A 80 -4.14 1.96 2.28
CA ALA A 80 -4.15 2.05 0.83
C ALA A 80 -3.67 0.75 0.15
N MET A 81 -4.12 -0.39 0.68
CA MET A 81 -3.85 -1.73 0.19
C MET A 81 -5.14 -2.56 0.30
N ALA A 82 -5.33 -3.51 -0.61
CA ALA A 82 -6.51 -4.37 -0.59
C ALA A 82 -6.18 -5.79 -1.09
N ALA A 83 -7.06 -6.75 -0.79
CA ALA A 83 -7.01 -8.04 -1.46
C ALA A 83 -7.23 -7.86 -2.97
N ALA A 84 -6.57 -8.69 -3.77
CA ALA A 84 -6.89 -8.85 -5.18
C ALA A 84 -8.36 -9.30 -5.33
N PRO A 85 -9.12 -8.80 -6.32
CA PRO A 85 -10.51 -9.19 -6.52
C PRO A 85 -10.68 -10.70 -6.75
N ASN A 86 -11.68 -11.31 -6.12
CA ASN A 86 -11.93 -12.76 -6.18
C ASN A 86 -12.27 -13.29 -7.58
N ASN A 87 -12.72 -12.43 -8.49
CA ASN A 87 -13.05 -12.78 -9.88
C ASN A 87 -11.83 -12.78 -10.80
N VAL A 88 -10.66 -12.44 -10.28
CA VAL A 88 -9.39 -12.56 -10.97
C VAL A 88 -8.65 -13.70 -10.27
N ASN A 89 -8.27 -14.73 -11.02
CA ASN A 89 -7.29 -15.72 -10.54
C ASN A 89 -5.90 -15.05 -10.47
N SER A 90 -5.79 -13.98 -9.68
CA SER A 90 -4.58 -13.22 -9.51
C SER A 90 -3.67 -14.01 -8.60
N VAL A 91 -2.72 -14.71 -9.22
CA VAL A 91 -1.59 -15.35 -8.53
C VAL A 91 -0.48 -14.34 -8.21
N LEU A 92 -0.70 -13.05 -8.48
CA LEU A 92 0.32 -12.01 -8.41
C LEU A 92 -0.03 -10.95 -7.35
N ASN A 93 1.04 -10.42 -6.76
CA ASN A 93 1.02 -9.22 -5.93
C ASN A 93 1.35 -8.01 -6.81
N VAL A 94 0.64 -6.91 -6.60
CA VAL A 94 0.75 -5.69 -7.39
C VAL A 94 1.11 -4.53 -6.49
N ILE A 95 2.31 -3.98 -6.67
CA ILE A 95 2.68 -2.67 -6.15
C ILE A 95 2.14 -1.63 -7.15
N ALA A 96 1.19 -0.83 -6.69
CA ALA A 96 0.37 0.04 -7.52
C ALA A 96 0.88 1.49 -7.56
N ASN A 97 0.18 2.37 -8.28
CA ASN A 97 0.60 3.74 -8.53
C ASN A 97 0.85 4.55 -7.24
N LEU A 98 -0.06 4.50 -6.26
CA LEU A 98 0.09 5.28 -5.03
C LEU A 98 1.37 4.89 -4.27
N GLN A 99 1.74 3.62 -4.26
CA GLN A 99 2.97 3.14 -3.61
C GLN A 99 4.25 3.47 -4.39
N GLN A 100 4.12 3.96 -5.62
CA GLN A 100 5.22 4.34 -6.49
C GLN A 100 5.45 5.86 -6.53
N GLN A 101 4.51 6.67 -6.03
CA GLN A 101 4.66 8.13 -6.04
C GLN A 101 5.88 8.57 -5.22
N ASN A 102 6.56 9.62 -5.68
CA ASN A 102 7.80 10.13 -5.10
C ASN A 102 8.94 9.08 -5.03
N LEU A 103 8.88 8.08 -5.91
CA LEU A 103 9.95 7.13 -6.15
C LEU A 103 10.36 7.17 -7.62
N ARG A 104 11.67 7.23 -7.85
CA ARG A 104 12.26 6.95 -9.14
C ARG A 104 12.34 5.44 -9.34
N ILE A 105 11.57 4.94 -10.31
CA ILE A 105 11.60 3.53 -10.69
C ILE A 105 12.37 3.39 -12.01
N LEU A 106 13.50 2.68 -11.98
CA LEU A 106 14.32 2.39 -13.14
C LEU A 106 14.15 0.92 -13.54
N PHE A 107 13.80 0.66 -14.79
CA PHE A 107 13.74 -0.69 -15.36
C PHE A 107 15.02 -0.96 -16.15
N ASP A 108 15.95 -1.69 -15.56
CA ASP A 108 17.15 -2.19 -16.25
C ASP A 108 16.81 -3.54 -16.89
N THR A 109 16.28 -3.47 -18.11
CA THR A 109 15.83 -4.65 -18.87
C THR A 109 16.99 -5.50 -19.37
N VAL A 110 18.18 -4.93 -19.55
CA VAL A 110 19.38 -5.66 -19.99
C VAL A 110 19.89 -6.55 -18.86
N ASN A 111 19.93 -6.04 -17.63
CA ASN A 111 20.42 -6.81 -16.47
C ASN A 111 19.29 -7.48 -15.66
N SER A 112 18.03 -7.39 -16.12
CA SER A 112 16.85 -7.93 -15.44
C SER A 112 16.70 -7.44 -13.99
N ARG A 113 16.84 -6.12 -13.78
CA ARG A 113 16.76 -5.48 -12.46
C ARG A 113 15.80 -4.31 -12.45
N VAL A 114 15.27 -4.03 -11.27
CA VAL A 114 14.53 -2.80 -10.99
C VAL A 114 15.31 -2.00 -9.95
N GLY A 115 15.62 -0.75 -10.29
CA GLY A 115 16.17 0.23 -9.36
C GLY A 115 15.05 1.06 -8.75
N ILE A 116 15.11 1.27 -7.44
CA ILE A 116 14.16 2.12 -6.71
C ILE A 116 14.97 3.14 -5.92
N ALA A 117 14.68 4.42 -6.12
CA ALA A 117 15.28 5.50 -5.34
C ALA A 117 14.22 6.51 -4.93
N ARG A 118 14.44 7.21 -3.81
CA ARG A 118 13.61 8.35 -3.40
C ARG A 118 13.84 9.50 -4.37
N GLU A 119 12.77 10.07 -4.89
CA GLU A 119 12.82 11.27 -5.74
C GLU A 119 11.50 12.02 -5.57
N ASN A 120 11.54 13.21 -4.95
CA ASN A 120 10.33 14.01 -4.79
C ASN A 120 9.90 14.55 -6.15
N CYS A 121 8.70 14.19 -6.60
CA CYS A 121 8.14 14.67 -7.86
C CYS A 121 7.21 15.86 -7.54
N ASN A 122 7.77 17.07 -7.62
CA ASN A 122 7.02 18.33 -7.46
C ASN A 122 6.63 18.92 -8.82
#